data_AF-A0A508A2P9-F1
#
_entry.id   AF-A0A508A2P9-F1
#
_cell.length_a   1.000
_cell.length_b   1.000
_cell.length_c   1.000
_cell.angle_alpha   90.00
_cell.angle_beta   90.00
_cell.angle_gamma   90.00
#
_symmetry.space_group_name_H-M   'P 1'
#
loop_
_entity.id
_entity.type
_entity.pdbx_description
1 polymer ?
#
loop_
_entity_poly.entity_id
_entity_poly.type
_entity_poly.pdbx_seq_one_letter_code
_entity_poly.pdbx_strand_id
1 'polypeptide(L)'
;MTCPLPILALLLLAPLAHADAPLPPGSFAEAFGSYGPGGDCSTGPRIVVAPDGLEITVDGHTDRVSRPDVSWTYFGPAYEGIARAVFPYTGGERPVVFLFNEGEVPQTLRVDGFDRGWKGGPPLSPRRQALVDGSPYAACES
;
A
#
# COMPACT_ATOMS: atom_id res chain seq x y z
N MET A 1 -38.93 14.79 52.37
CA MET A 1 -37.75 15.56 51.91
C MET A 1 -36.61 14.56 51.79
N THR A 2 -36.49 13.88 50.64
CA THR A 2 -35.58 14.16 49.48
C THR A 2 -34.11 13.93 49.86
N CYS A 3 -33.27 13.17 49.17
CA CYS A 3 -33.17 12.84 47.74
C CYS A 3 -32.16 11.67 47.56
N PRO A 4 -32.38 10.65 46.71
CA PRO A 4 -31.33 9.67 46.40
C PRO A 4 -30.42 10.19 45.28
N LEU A 5 -29.10 10.13 45.47
CA LEU A 5 -28.09 10.50 44.46
C LEU A 5 -28.21 9.61 43.21
N PRO A 6 -28.14 10.18 41.99
CA PRO A 6 -28.06 9.38 40.78
C PRO A 6 -26.63 8.88 40.57
N ILE A 7 -26.50 7.57 40.34
CA ILE A 7 -25.26 6.95 39.86
C ILE A 7 -25.10 7.38 38.40
N LEU A 8 -24.18 8.30 38.16
CA LEU A 8 -23.80 8.72 36.81
C LEU A 8 -22.93 7.61 36.20
N ALA A 9 -23.55 6.73 35.41
CA ALA A 9 -22.83 5.74 34.61
C ALA A 9 -22.13 6.46 33.44
N LEU A 10 -20.83 6.70 33.60
CA LEU A 10 -19.98 7.23 32.54
C LEU A 10 -19.78 6.12 31.48
N LEU A 11 -20.57 6.15 30.40
CA LEU A 11 -20.36 5.31 29.22
C LEU A 11 -19.07 5.76 28.53
N LEU A 12 -17.98 5.02 28.79
CA LEU A 12 -16.75 5.10 28.01
C LEU A 12 -17.07 4.64 26.57
N LEU A 13 -17.37 5.58 25.66
CA LEU A 13 -17.26 5.31 24.24
C LEU A 13 -15.78 5.07 23.93
N ALA A 14 -15.37 3.81 23.88
CA ALA A 14 -14.11 3.47 23.23
C ALA A 14 -14.21 3.93 21.77
N PRO A 15 -13.22 4.68 21.25
CA PRO A 15 -13.20 4.95 19.82
C PRO A 15 -13.15 3.61 19.12
N LEU A 16 -14.10 3.37 18.21
CA LEU A 16 -13.97 2.30 17.24
C LEU A 16 -12.71 2.61 16.44
N ALA A 17 -11.59 2.05 16.85
CA ALA A 17 -10.46 1.87 15.97
C ALA A 17 -11.02 1.06 14.80
N HIS A 18 -11.30 1.71 13.68
CA HIS A 18 -11.49 1.01 12.42
C HIS A 18 -10.22 0.21 12.24
N ALA A 19 -10.31 -1.10 12.47
CA ALA A 19 -9.17 -1.98 12.28
C ALA A 19 -8.87 -1.98 10.78
N ASP A 20 -7.85 -1.25 10.36
CA ASP A 20 -7.38 -1.29 8.98
C ASP A 20 -6.96 -2.73 8.64
N ALA A 21 -7.42 -3.21 7.48
CA ALA A 21 -7.39 -4.62 7.11
C ALA A 21 -6.10 -5.01 6.35
N PRO A 22 -5.68 -6.29 6.42
CA PRO A 22 -4.66 -6.84 5.52
C PRO A 22 -5.11 -6.80 4.06
N LEU A 23 -4.19 -7.08 3.12
CA LEU A 23 -4.53 -7.14 1.69
C LEU A 23 -5.61 -8.21 1.44
N PRO A 24 -6.77 -7.86 0.84
CA PRO A 24 -7.85 -8.81 0.63
C PRO A 24 -7.41 -9.95 -0.31
N PRO A 25 -7.30 -11.20 0.15
CA PRO A 25 -6.66 -12.26 -0.61
C PRO A 25 -7.38 -12.59 -1.92
N GLY A 26 -8.71 -12.49 -1.95
CA GLY A 26 -9.48 -12.72 -3.18
C GLY A 26 -9.24 -11.67 -4.25
N SER A 27 -9.01 -10.41 -3.88
CA SER A 27 -8.84 -9.30 -4.84
C SER A 27 -7.39 -9.07 -5.25
N PHE A 28 -6.43 -9.72 -4.58
CA PHE A 28 -4.98 -9.54 -4.76
C PHE A 28 -4.24 -10.83 -5.15
N ALA A 29 -4.97 -11.93 -5.39
CA ALA A 29 -4.35 -13.23 -5.68
C ALA A 29 -3.33 -13.16 -6.82
N GLU A 30 -3.66 -12.42 -7.89
CA GLU A 30 -2.81 -12.21 -9.08
C GLU A 30 -1.63 -11.27 -8.84
N ALA A 31 -1.61 -10.56 -7.70
CA ALA A 31 -0.56 -9.64 -7.31
C ALA A 31 0.41 -10.24 -6.27
N PHE A 32 0.11 -11.39 -5.68
CA PHE A 32 1.00 -12.01 -4.69
C PHE A 32 2.29 -12.52 -5.34
N GLY A 33 3.41 -12.31 -4.66
CA GLY A 33 4.73 -12.68 -5.16
C GLY A 33 5.83 -11.75 -4.69
N SER A 34 7.01 -11.93 -5.28
CA SER A 34 8.15 -11.02 -5.11
C SER A 34 8.43 -10.32 -6.42
N TYR A 35 8.82 -9.07 -6.35
CA TYR A 35 8.97 -8.17 -7.48
C TYR A 35 10.33 -7.48 -7.42
N GLY A 36 10.94 -7.32 -8.60
CA GLY A 36 12.17 -6.56 -8.82
C GLY A 36 12.05 -5.72 -10.09
N PRO A 37 12.91 -4.69 -10.27
CA PRO A 37 12.95 -3.88 -11.49
C PRO A 37 13.08 -4.77 -12.73
N GLY A 38 12.11 -4.69 -13.63
CA GLY A 38 12.05 -5.56 -14.81
C GLY A 38 12.02 -7.07 -14.53
N GLY A 39 11.76 -7.50 -13.28
CA GLY A 39 11.81 -8.90 -12.84
C GLY A 39 13.17 -9.35 -12.28
N ASP A 40 14.20 -8.49 -12.29
CA ASP A 40 15.48 -8.81 -11.67
C ASP A 40 15.41 -8.61 -10.15
N CYS A 41 15.46 -9.73 -9.42
CA CYS A 41 15.45 -9.75 -7.97
C CYS A 41 16.81 -10.07 -7.34
N SER A 42 17.87 -10.12 -8.16
CA SER A 42 19.24 -10.30 -7.68
C SER A 42 19.80 -9.03 -7.03
N THR A 43 19.24 -7.87 -7.40
CA THR A 43 19.58 -6.56 -6.86
C THR A 43 18.33 -5.86 -6.31
N GLY A 44 18.52 -4.95 -5.35
CA GLY A 44 17.43 -4.12 -4.83
C GLY A 44 17.15 -2.92 -5.74
N PRO A 45 15.97 -2.29 -5.64
CA PRO A 45 14.90 -2.52 -4.65
C PRO A 45 14.05 -3.79 -4.90
N ARG A 46 13.52 -4.39 -3.83
CA ARG A 46 12.69 -5.60 -3.88
C ARG A 46 11.39 -5.40 -3.11
N ILE A 47 10.27 -5.83 -3.70
CA ILE A 47 8.93 -5.72 -3.10
C ILE A 47 8.33 -7.11 -2.98
N VAL A 48 7.95 -7.53 -1.78
CA VAL A 48 7.17 -8.75 -1.56
C VAL A 48 5.75 -8.37 -1.24
N VAL A 49 4.80 -9.04 -1.89
CA VAL A 49 3.36 -8.87 -1.72
C VAL A 49 2.79 -10.19 -1.24
N ALA A 50 2.19 -10.17 -0.06
CA ALA A 50 1.65 -11.35 0.60
C ALA A 50 0.30 -11.00 1.25
N PRO A 51 -0.51 -12.02 1.65
CA PRO A 51 -1.80 -11.76 2.29
C PRO A 51 -1.70 -10.92 3.57
N ASP A 52 -0.57 -10.95 4.27
CA ASP A 52 -0.31 -10.18 5.50
C ASP A 52 0.25 -8.77 5.25
N GLY A 53 0.53 -8.40 4.01
CA GLY A 53 0.93 -7.05 3.62
C GLY A 53 2.06 -6.98 2.61
N LEU A 54 2.88 -5.93 2.73
CA LEU A 54 4.02 -5.67 1.86
C LEU A 54 5.33 -5.70 2.66
N GLU A 55 6.38 -6.23 2.04
CA GLU A 55 7.76 -6.04 2.49
C GLU A 55 8.54 -5.30 1.40
N ILE A 56 9.03 -4.10 1.72
CA ILE A 56 9.68 -3.21 0.75
C ILE A 56 11.13 -3.05 1.18
N THR A 57 12.06 -3.60 0.41
CA THR A 57 13.50 -3.54 0.68
C THR A 57 14.19 -2.64 -0.33
N VAL A 58 14.90 -1.62 0.17
CA VAL A 58 15.65 -0.66 -0.63
C VAL A 58 16.98 -0.40 0.09
N ASP A 59 18.10 -0.54 -0.61
CA ASP A 59 19.44 -0.31 -0.05
C ASP A 59 19.69 -1.03 1.29
N GLY A 60 19.20 -2.27 1.43
CA GLY A 60 19.33 -3.07 2.65
C GLY A 60 18.39 -2.67 3.80
N HIS A 61 17.56 -1.65 3.62
CA HIS A 61 16.52 -1.27 4.56
C HIS A 61 15.18 -1.88 4.17
N THR A 62 14.55 -2.57 5.11
CA THR A 62 13.26 -3.23 4.90
C THR A 62 12.15 -2.54 5.69
N ASP A 63 11.16 -2.00 4.98
CA ASP A 63 9.90 -1.53 5.55
C ASP A 63 8.86 -2.65 5.47
N ARG A 64 8.24 -3.00 6.60
CA ARG A 64 7.09 -3.93 6.64
C ARG A 64 5.80 -3.13 6.78
N VAL A 65 4.92 -3.29 5.80
CA VAL A 65 3.63 -2.62 5.72
C VAL A 65 2.53 -3.64 5.85
N SER A 66 2.04 -3.86 7.07
CA SER A 66 0.97 -4.83 7.33
C SER A 66 -0.42 -4.37 6.87
N ARG A 67 -0.60 -3.05 6.68
CA ARG A 67 -1.90 -2.41 6.48
C ARG A 67 -1.80 -1.26 5.48
N PRO A 68 -1.49 -1.54 4.20
CA PRO A 68 -1.49 -0.50 3.18
C PRO A 68 -2.93 -0.04 2.88
N ASP A 69 -3.11 1.18 2.42
CA ASP A 69 -4.44 1.65 1.99
C ASP A 69 -4.73 1.24 0.54
N VAL A 70 -5.88 0.62 0.31
CA VAL A 70 -6.32 0.15 -1.01
C VAL A 70 -7.39 1.10 -1.55
N SER A 71 -7.13 1.72 -2.70
CA SER A 71 -8.11 2.58 -3.35
C SER A 71 -8.94 1.82 -4.37
N TRP A 72 -10.14 1.44 -3.94
CA TRP A 72 -11.09 0.66 -4.75
C TRP A 72 -11.61 1.41 -5.98
N THR A 73 -11.64 2.74 -5.93
CA THR A 73 -12.19 3.57 -7.00
C THR A 73 -11.11 4.25 -7.85
N TYR A 74 -9.84 3.89 -7.67
CA TYR A 74 -8.73 4.54 -8.39
C TYR A 74 -8.88 4.44 -9.91
N PHE A 75 -9.31 3.27 -10.40
CA PHE A 75 -9.55 3.00 -11.82
C PHE A 75 -11.01 3.27 -12.25
N GLY A 76 -11.80 3.92 -11.39
CA GLY A 76 -13.22 4.20 -11.60
C GLY A 76 -14.14 3.35 -10.73
N PRO A 77 -15.38 3.81 -10.46
CA PRO A 77 -16.28 3.17 -9.49
C PRO A 77 -16.92 1.87 -9.99
N ALA A 78 -16.86 1.58 -11.29
CA ALA A 78 -17.42 0.38 -11.92
C ALA A 78 -16.32 -0.55 -12.44
N TYR A 79 -15.10 -0.43 -11.91
CA TYR A 79 -13.96 -1.21 -12.36
C TYR A 79 -14.03 -2.64 -11.80
N GLU A 80 -13.95 -3.64 -12.69
CA GLU A 80 -14.07 -5.07 -12.36
C GLU A 80 -12.81 -5.88 -12.74
N GLY A 81 -11.74 -5.21 -13.20
CA GLY A 81 -10.50 -5.86 -13.63
C GLY A 81 -9.56 -6.26 -12.48
N ILE A 82 -8.33 -6.62 -12.82
CA ILE A 82 -7.33 -7.14 -11.87
C ILE A 82 -6.33 -6.08 -11.38
N ALA A 83 -6.37 -4.86 -11.90
CA ALA A 83 -5.52 -3.76 -11.47
C ALA A 83 -5.90 -3.28 -10.07
N ARG A 84 -4.90 -2.95 -9.25
CA ARG A 84 -5.10 -2.46 -7.87
C ARG A 84 -4.18 -1.30 -7.60
N ALA A 85 -4.74 -0.24 -7.03
CA ALA A 85 -3.97 0.90 -6.53
C ALA A 85 -3.83 0.81 -5.02
N VAL A 86 -2.58 0.80 -4.55
CA VAL A 86 -2.23 0.62 -3.15
C VAL A 86 -1.29 1.73 -2.72
N PHE A 87 -1.59 2.34 -1.58
CA PHE A 87 -0.75 3.33 -0.92
C PHE A 87 -0.03 2.66 0.25
N PRO A 88 1.27 2.34 0.10
CA PRO A 88 2.00 1.58 1.12
C PRO A 88 2.29 2.38 2.38
N TYR A 89 2.35 3.72 2.30
CA TYR A 89 2.61 4.58 3.44
C TYR A 89 1.33 5.35 3.79
N THR A 90 0.74 5.04 4.94
CA THR A 90 -0.48 5.66 5.44
C THR A 90 -0.16 6.86 6.35
N GLY A 91 -1.07 7.84 6.38
CA GLY A 91 -0.86 9.10 7.10
C GLY A 91 -1.41 10.31 6.32
N GLY A 92 -1.01 11.52 6.72
CA GLY A 92 -1.43 12.76 6.06
C GLY A 92 -0.82 12.99 4.67
N GLU A 93 0.22 12.22 4.30
CA GLU A 93 0.89 12.28 3.01
C GLU A 93 1.13 10.87 2.47
N ARG A 94 0.81 10.66 1.19
CA ARG A 94 0.96 9.43 0.42
C ARG A 94 1.99 9.69 -0.69
N PRO A 95 3.29 9.50 -0.41
CA PRO A 95 4.33 9.95 -1.32
C PRO A 95 4.40 9.12 -2.62
N VAL A 96 4.00 7.85 -2.58
CA VAL A 96 4.02 6.93 -3.72
C VAL A 96 2.74 6.12 -3.79
N VAL A 97 2.40 5.64 -4.99
CA VAL A 97 1.33 4.68 -5.25
C VAL A 97 1.91 3.45 -5.95
N PHE A 98 1.44 2.28 -5.53
CA PHE A 98 1.74 0.99 -6.16
C PHE A 98 0.53 0.61 -7.01
N LEU A 99 0.75 0.45 -8.30
CA LEU A 99 -0.25 0.09 -9.29
C LEU A 99 0.04 -1.32 -9.76
N PHE A 100 -0.58 -2.29 -9.10
CA PHE A 100 -0.50 -3.69 -9.47
C PHE A 100 -1.34 -3.96 -10.70
N ASN A 101 -0.83 -4.82 -11.58
CA ASN A 101 -1.51 -5.33 -12.76
C ASN A 101 -2.12 -4.24 -13.65
N GLU A 102 -1.49 -3.07 -13.69
CA GLU A 102 -1.96 -1.97 -14.53
C GLU A 102 -1.91 -2.38 -16.01
N GLY A 103 -2.96 -2.02 -16.76
CA GLY A 103 -3.14 -2.52 -18.13
C GLY A 103 -3.64 -3.97 -18.21
N GLU A 104 -4.14 -4.52 -17.09
CA GLU A 104 -4.67 -5.89 -16.98
C GLU A 104 -3.62 -6.98 -17.23
N VAL A 105 -2.35 -6.70 -16.92
CA VAL A 105 -1.26 -7.67 -17.06
C VAL A 105 -0.90 -8.23 -15.68
N PRO A 106 -1.17 -9.51 -15.39
CA PRO A 106 -0.84 -10.11 -14.09
C PRO A 106 0.64 -9.98 -13.77
N GLN A 107 0.96 -9.91 -12.47
CA GLN A 107 2.33 -9.91 -11.95
C GLN A 107 3.20 -8.76 -12.48
N THR A 108 2.58 -7.63 -12.79
CA THR A 108 3.26 -6.36 -13.06
C THR A 108 2.99 -5.36 -11.94
N LEU A 109 3.95 -4.47 -11.70
CA LEU A 109 3.81 -3.42 -10.70
C LEU A 109 4.45 -2.13 -11.22
N ARG A 110 3.66 -1.08 -11.37
CA ARG A 110 4.17 0.28 -11.57
C ARG A 110 4.21 1.00 -10.22
N VAL A 111 5.32 1.65 -9.91
CA VAL A 111 5.45 2.54 -8.75
C VAL A 111 5.63 3.96 -9.24
N ASP A 112 4.69 4.83 -8.86
CA ASP A 112 4.72 6.25 -9.22
C ASP A 112 4.81 7.12 -7.96
N GLY A 113 5.36 8.32 -8.11
CA GLY A 113 5.15 9.40 -7.15
C GLY A 113 3.68 9.82 -7.14
N PHE A 114 3.13 10.08 -5.96
CA PHE A 114 1.73 10.50 -5.79
C PHE A 114 1.64 11.93 -5.22
N ASP A 115 1.71 12.13 -3.90
CA ASP A 115 1.73 13.48 -3.31
C ASP A 115 3.09 14.18 -3.51
N ARG A 116 4.14 13.41 -3.78
CA ARG A 116 5.50 13.87 -4.06
C ARG A 116 6.06 13.23 -5.32
N GLY A 117 7.09 13.84 -5.89
CA GLY A 117 7.74 13.34 -7.10
C GLY A 117 6.99 13.66 -8.40
N TRP A 118 5.85 14.36 -8.32
CA TRP A 118 5.23 14.98 -9.49
C TRP A 118 6.10 16.13 -10.03
N LYS A 119 6.03 16.39 -11.34
CA LYS A 119 6.81 17.46 -11.99
C LYS A 119 6.50 18.83 -11.37
N GLY A 120 7.52 19.42 -10.73
CA GLY A 120 7.40 20.72 -10.05
C GLY A 120 6.85 20.64 -8.62
N GLY A 121 6.55 19.44 -8.11
CA GLY A 121 6.20 19.21 -6.71
C GLY A 121 7.42 18.97 -5.80
N PRO A 122 7.21 18.81 -4.48
CA PRO A 122 8.27 18.43 -3.55
C PRO A 122 8.94 17.11 -3.97
N PRO A 123 10.27 16.98 -3.81
CA PRO A 123 10.98 15.77 -4.18
C PRO A 123 10.66 14.62 -3.22
N LEU A 124 10.79 13.39 -3.72
CA LEU A 124 10.79 12.19 -2.89
C LEU A 124 12.07 12.14 -2.04
N SER A 125 11.98 11.48 -0.89
CA SER A 125 13.19 11.04 -0.17
C SER A 125 13.98 10.06 -1.04
N PRO A 126 15.33 9.97 -0.93
CA PRO A 126 16.14 9.09 -1.77
C PRO A 126 15.63 7.66 -1.87
N ARG A 127 15.25 7.04 -0.75
CA ARG A 127 14.71 5.67 -0.70
C ARG A 127 13.41 5.47 -1.48
N ARG A 128 12.54 6.49 -1.49
CA ARG A 128 11.28 6.47 -2.25
C ARG A 128 11.50 6.81 -3.72
N GLN A 129 12.48 7.67 -4.00
CA GLN A 129 12.91 7.94 -5.37
C GLN A 129 13.45 6.66 -6.01
N ALA A 130 14.30 5.91 -5.31
CA ALA A 130 14.82 4.62 -5.78
C ALA A 130 13.70 3.60 -6.10
N LEU A 131 12.60 3.60 -5.32
CA LEU A 131 11.43 2.77 -5.64
C LEU A 131 10.76 3.19 -6.95
N VAL A 132 10.59 4.49 -7.18
CA VAL A 132 10.01 5.01 -8.43
C VAL A 132 10.95 4.77 -9.62
N ASP A 133 12.26 4.97 -9.43
CA ASP A 133 13.27 4.78 -10.48
C ASP A 133 13.41 3.31 -10.90
N GLY A 134 13.10 2.36 -10.01
CA GLY A 134 13.06 0.93 -10.32
C GLY A 134 11.81 0.47 -11.09
N SER A 135 10.84 1.34 -11.29
CA SER A 135 9.60 1.04 -12.03
C SER A 135 9.86 1.01 -13.56
N PRO A 136 9.26 0.07 -14.32
CA PRO A 136 8.30 -0.94 -13.89
C PRO A 136 8.97 -2.16 -13.24
N TYR A 137 8.26 -2.76 -12.29
CA TYR A 137 8.60 -4.02 -11.67
C TYR A 137 7.83 -5.16 -12.33
N ALA A 138 8.43 -6.34 -12.34
CA ALA A 138 7.75 -7.59 -12.69
C ALA A 138 8.02 -8.63 -11.60
N ALA A 139 7.19 -9.68 -11.53
CA ALA A 139 7.47 -10.79 -10.63
C ALA A 139 8.84 -11.39 -10.93
N CYS A 140 9.58 -11.76 -9.88
CA CYS A 140 10.86 -12.45 -10.00
C CYS A 140 10.66 -13.75 -10.78
N GLU A 141 11.56 -14.05 -11.71
CA GLU A 141 11.68 -15.41 -12.24
C GLU A 141 12.10 -16.36 -11.11
N SER A 142 11.43 -17.50 -11.02
CA SER A 142 11.67 -18.57 -10.04
C SER A 142 12.50 -19.70 -10.61
#